data_AF-A0A514WZD7-F1
#
_entry.id   AF-A0A514WZD7-F1
#
_cell.length_a   1.000
_cell.length_b   1.000
_cell.length_c   1.000
_cell.angle_alpha   90.00
_cell.angle_beta   90.00
_cell.angle_gamma   90.00
#
_symmetry.space_group_name_H-M   'P 1'
#
loop_
_entity.id
_entity.type
_entity.pdbx_description
1 polymer ?
#
loop_
_entity_poly.entity_id
_entity_poly.type
_entity_poly.pdbx_seq_one_letter_code
_entity_poly.pdbx_strand_id
1 'polypeptide(L)'
;MRKLIIIAMLFASSHSFAFSNPAVLKATQDLTVYLQKTQSSALKARTLAAFKNFVSSQIDQMDMPEDGLTASNQQAKEFASLLEFETYLENLNVRNLNEERCKQINAHLEATSHGASGQPILNEMTAYQASEQIVSALCPKS
;
A
#
# COMPACT_ATOMS: atom_id res chain seq x y z
N MET A 1 11.83 32.87 -17.04
CA MET A 1 12.36 31.54 -16.65
C MET A 1 11.28 30.79 -15.88
N ARG A 2 10.50 29.95 -16.57
CA ARG A 2 9.46 29.11 -15.94
C ARG A 2 10.12 27.79 -15.53
N LYS A 3 10.19 27.53 -14.23
CA LYS A 3 10.65 26.26 -13.69
C LYS A 3 9.62 25.19 -14.05
N LEU A 4 10.04 24.25 -14.89
CA LEU A 4 9.36 22.99 -15.15
C LEU A 4 9.14 22.28 -13.82
N ILE A 5 7.88 22.14 -13.40
CA ILE A 5 7.50 21.14 -12.42
C ILE A 5 7.52 19.82 -13.18
N ILE A 6 8.65 19.13 -13.13
CA ILE A 6 8.72 17.71 -13.45
C ILE A 6 7.99 17.03 -12.29
N ILE A 7 6.67 16.86 -12.43
CA ILE A 7 5.94 15.84 -11.68
C ILE A 7 6.57 14.55 -12.15
N ALA A 8 7.42 13.97 -11.32
CA ALA A 8 8.09 12.71 -11.60
C ALA A 8 7.00 11.65 -11.87
N MET A 9 6.77 11.41 -13.16
CA MET A 9 6.21 10.16 -13.67
C MET A 9 7.10 9.05 -13.14
N LEU A 10 6.62 8.19 -12.25
CA LEU A 10 7.25 6.91 -11.93
C LEU A 10 6.30 6.01 -11.13
N PHE A 11 5.10 5.70 -11.62
CA PHE A 11 4.33 4.50 -11.20
C PHE A 11 3.42 3.98 -12.33
N ALA A 12 3.89 4.08 -13.59
CA ALA A 12 3.27 3.37 -14.70
C ALA A 12 4.06 2.07 -14.92
N SER A 13 3.95 1.11 -14.01
CA SER A 13 4.39 -0.24 -14.29
C SER A 13 3.33 -1.23 -13.82
N SER A 14 2.74 -1.89 -14.80
CA SER A 14 1.74 -2.93 -14.73
C SER A 14 2.25 -4.19 -14.00
N HIS A 15 2.52 -4.11 -12.70
CA HIS A 15 2.92 -5.27 -11.92
C HIS A 15 1.79 -5.68 -10.98
N SER A 16 0.87 -6.47 -11.51
CA SER A 16 -0.23 -7.11 -10.78
C SER A 16 0.26 -8.24 -9.86
N PHE A 17 1.44 -8.12 -9.24
CA PHE A 17 1.94 -9.15 -8.34
C PHE A 17 1.23 -9.03 -7.00
N ALA A 18 0.66 -10.15 -6.54
CA ALA A 18 0.08 -10.26 -5.22
C ALA A 18 1.14 -10.79 -4.25
N PHE A 19 1.12 -10.26 -3.02
CA PHE A 19 1.79 -10.88 -1.89
C PHE A 19 0.82 -11.81 -1.16
N SER A 20 1.35 -12.89 -0.62
CA SER A 20 0.65 -13.99 0.04
C SER A 20 1.12 -14.21 1.47
N ASN A 21 2.08 -13.40 1.96
CA ASN A 21 2.58 -13.46 3.32
C ASN A 21 1.42 -13.36 4.34
N PRO A 22 1.13 -14.43 5.11
CA PRO A 22 -0.05 -14.49 5.97
C PRO A 22 0.02 -13.49 7.13
N ALA A 23 1.22 -13.17 7.62
CA ALA A 23 1.40 -12.18 8.67
C ALA A 23 1.06 -10.78 8.15
N VAL A 24 1.50 -10.44 6.94
CA VAL A 24 1.18 -9.15 6.29
C VAL A 24 -0.31 -9.05 5.95
N LEU A 25 -0.90 -10.10 5.37
CA LEU A 25 -2.33 -10.13 5.06
C LEU A 25 -3.20 -9.88 6.30
N LYS A 26 -2.94 -10.62 7.38
CA LYS A 26 -3.69 -10.47 8.63
C LYS A 26 -3.48 -9.09 9.25
N ALA A 27 -2.24 -8.59 9.29
CA ALA A 27 -1.94 -7.28 9.86
C ALA A 27 -2.62 -6.14 9.08
N THR A 28 -2.72 -6.25 7.75
CA THR A 28 -3.46 -5.29 6.90
C THR A 28 -4.95 -5.28 7.25
N GLN A 29 -5.56 -6.45 7.42
CA GLN A 29 -6.97 -6.56 7.81
C GLN A 29 -7.22 -5.98 9.21
N ASP A 30 -6.37 -6.36 10.18
CA ASP A 30 -6.45 -5.87 11.56
C ASP A 30 -6.29 -4.34 11.62
N LEU A 31 -5.32 -3.78 10.86
CA LEU A 31 -5.14 -2.35 10.73
C LEU A 31 -6.40 -1.68 10.15
N THR A 32 -6.93 -2.20 9.05
CA THR A 32 -8.11 -1.64 8.38
C THR A 32 -9.30 -1.56 9.33
N VAL A 33 -9.58 -2.65 10.06
CA VAL A 33 -10.65 -2.70 11.08
C VAL A 33 -10.39 -1.69 12.20
N TYR A 34 -9.14 -1.59 12.68
CA TYR A 34 -8.77 -0.62 13.71
C TYR A 34 -8.99 0.82 13.26
N LEU A 35 -8.56 1.16 12.04
CA LEU A 35 -8.69 2.49 11.46
C LEU A 35 -10.15 2.89 11.26
N GLN A 36 -11.03 1.96 10.87
CA GLN A 36 -12.46 2.21 10.74
C GLN A 36 -13.12 2.53 12.09
N LYS A 37 -12.73 1.83 13.17
CA LYS A 37 -13.34 1.98 14.50
C LYS A 37 -12.78 3.17 15.29
N THR A 38 -11.56 3.61 14.97
CA THR A 38 -10.84 4.62 15.76
C THR A 38 -11.16 6.03 15.27
N GLN A 39 -11.72 6.87 16.14
CA GLN A 39 -11.99 8.29 15.79
C GLN A 39 -10.76 9.19 15.98
N SER A 40 -9.83 8.82 16.86
CA SER A 40 -8.64 9.63 17.15
C SER A 40 -7.60 9.56 16.03
N SER A 41 -7.36 10.69 15.35
CA SER A 41 -6.32 10.80 14.33
C SER A 41 -4.91 10.53 14.85
N ALA A 42 -4.64 10.87 16.12
CA ALA A 42 -3.35 10.59 16.74
C ALA A 42 -3.11 9.09 16.93
N LEU A 43 -4.14 8.34 17.34
CA LEU A 43 -4.06 6.88 17.46
C LEU A 43 -3.97 6.19 16.10
N LYS A 44 -4.70 6.67 15.09
CA LYS A 44 -4.57 6.23 13.69
C LYS A 44 -3.14 6.41 13.18
N ALA A 45 -2.55 7.60 13.38
CA ALA A 45 -1.19 7.90 12.96
C ALA A 45 -0.15 7.00 13.63
N ARG A 46 -0.28 6.80 14.94
CA ARG A 46 0.62 5.91 15.71
C ARG A 46 0.53 4.46 15.23
N THR A 47 -0.69 3.98 15.01
CA THR A 47 -0.93 2.58 14.58
C THR A 47 -0.44 2.36 13.15
N LEU A 48 -0.67 3.31 12.24
CA LEU A 48 -0.12 3.25 10.89
C LEU A 48 1.42 3.23 10.92
N ALA A 49 2.05 4.05 11.76
CA ALA A 49 3.51 4.04 11.88
C ALA A 49 4.04 2.70 12.41
N ALA A 50 3.38 2.09 13.39
CA ALA A 50 3.75 0.75 13.87
C ALA A 50 3.58 -0.31 12.76
N PHE A 51 2.52 -0.21 11.96
CA PHE A 51 2.29 -1.11 10.84
C PHE A 51 3.35 -0.96 9.74
N LYS A 52 3.78 0.27 9.41
CA LYS A 52 4.89 0.51 8.47
C LYS A 52 6.16 -0.23 8.90
N ASN A 53 6.55 -0.05 10.17
CA ASN A 53 7.73 -0.73 10.72
C ASN A 53 7.59 -2.25 10.67
N PHE A 54 6.38 -2.76 10.91
CA PHE A 54 6.10 -4.20 10.78
C PHE A 54 6.29 -4.68 9.33
N VAL A 55 5.72 -4.00 8.33
CA VAL A 55 5.89 -4.39 6.91
C VAL A 55 7.35 -4.35 6.51
N SER A 56 8.06 -3.26 6.86
CA SER A 56 9.51 -3.13 6.61
C SER A 56 10.29 -4.30 7.22
N SER A 57 9.98 -4.68 8.48
CA SER A 57 10.62 -5.84 9.12
C SER A 57 10.31 -7.19 8.46
N GLN A 58 9.16 -7.32 7.79
CA GLN A 58 8.83 -8.54 7.04
C GLN A 58 9.64 -8.61 5.74
N ILE A 59 9.86 -7.47 5.07
CA ILE A 59 10.73 -7.38 3.89
C ILE A 59 12.17 -7.70 4.26
N ASP A 60 12.68 -7.15 5.36
CA ASP A 60 14.05 -7.40 5.86
C ASP A 60 14.31 -8.87 6.22
N GLN A 61 13.26 -9.62 6.59
CA GLN A 61 13.34 -11.05 6.90
C GLN A 61 13.27 -11.93 5.65
N MET A 62 12.92 -11.38 4.50
CA MET A 62 12.90 -12.10 3.24
C MET A 62 14.28 -12.04 2.59
N ASP A 63 14.77 -13.18 2.13
CA ASP A 63 15.96 -13.21 1.29
C ASP A 63 15.66 -12.47 -0.02
N MET A 64 16.49 -11.47 -0.31
CA MET A 64 16.44 -10.78 -1.60
C MET A 64 16.66 -11.82 -2.71
N PRO A 65 15.81 -11.89 -3.74
CA PRO A 65 15.97 -12.85 -4.82
C PRO A 65 17.35 -12.69 -5.49
N GLU A 66 18.09 -13.79 -5.65
CA GLU A 66 19.44 -13.77 -6.26
C GLU A 66 19.43 -13.19 -7.69
N ASP A 67 18.37 -13.48 -8.44
CA ASP A 67 18.14 -13.00 -9.81
C ASP A 67 17.53 -11.57 -9.87
N GLY A 68 17.36 -10.92 -8.73
CA GLY A 68 16.74 -9.61 -8.59
C GLY A 68 15.22 -9.59 -8.78
N LEU A 69 14.65 -8.38 -8.79
CA LEU A 69 13.19 -8.14 -8.84
C LEU A 69 12.55 -8.44 -10.20
N THR A 70 13.36 -8.68 -11.23
CA THR A 70 12.90 -9.02 -12.58
C THR A 70 12.68 -10.51 -12.79
N ALA A 71 13.01 -11.34 -11.78
CA ALA A 71 12.85 -12.78 -11.86
C ALA A 71 11.35 -13.18 -11.86
N SER A 72 11.01 -14.19 -12.66
CA SER A 72 9.63 -14.68 -12.78
C SER A 72 9.22 -15.65 -11.66
N ASN A 73 10.14 -15.97 -10.74
CA ASN A 73 9.89 -16.86 -9.62
C ASN A 73 8.95 -16.22 -8.58
N GLN A 74 8.28 -17.06 -7.79
CA GLN A 74 7.26 -16.58 -6.85
C GLN A 74 7.83 -15.68 -5.74
N GLN A 75 9.05 -15.96 -5.29
CA GLN A 75 9.72 -15.18 -4.24
C GLN A 75 10.01 -13.74 -4.70
N ALA A 76 10.47 -13.56 -5.93
CA ALA A 76 10.74 -12.23 -6.49
C ALA A 76 9.47 -11.41 -6.68
N LYS A 77 8.37 -12.07 -7.10
CA LYS A 77 7.06 -11.42 -7.21
C LYS A 77 6.51 -10.99 -5.85
N GLU A 78 6.61 -11.86 -4.83
CA GLU A 78 6.21 -11.56 -3.46
C GLU A 78 7.02 -10.37 -2.91
N PHE A 79 8.35 -10.41 -3.05
CA PHE A 79 9.23 -9.35 -2.57
C PHE A 79 8.98 -8.02 -3.28
N ALA A 80 8.81 -8.03 -4.61
CA ALA A 80 8.47 -6.83 -5.38
C ALA A 80 7.11 -6.25 -4.97
N SER A 81 6.10 -7.08 -4.75
CA SER A 81 4.78 -6.65 -4.29
C SER A 81 4.83 -6.04 -2.88
N LEU A 82 5.60 -6.61 -1.97
CA LEU A 82 5.77 -6.06 -0.62
C LEU A 82 6.55 -4.73 -0.62
N LEU A 83 7.58 -4.57 -1.45
CA LEU A 83 8.27 -3.29 -1.63
C LEU A 83 7.35 -2.20 -2.21
N GLU A 84 6.52 -2.56 -3.20
CA GLU A 84 5.53 -1.65 -3.74
C GLU A 84 4.53 -1.24 -2.65
N PHE A 85 4.07 -2.20 -1.83
CA PHE A 85 3.18 -1.91 -0.71
C PHE A 85 3.83 -1.00 0.34
N GLU A 86 5.07 -1.25 0.73
CA GLU A 86 5.84 -0.38 1.63
C GLU A 86 5.92 1.05 1.07
N THR A 87 6.23 1.19 -0.22
CA THR A 87 6.29 2.48 -0.91
C THR A 87 4.95 3.23 -0.83
N TYR A 88 3.83 2.53 -1.02
CA TYR A 88 2.50 3.13 -0.83
C TYR A 88 2.30 3.60 0.61
N LEU A 89 2.67 2.77 1.59
CA LEU A 89 2.53 3.11 3.00
C LEU A 89 3.38 4.31 3.38
N GLU A 90 4.62 4.42 2.93
CA GLU A 90 5.51 5.55 3.22
C GLU A 90 4.87 6.88 2.81
N ASN A 91 4.22 6.91 1.64
CA ASN A 91 3.52 8.08 1.12
C ASN A 91 2.23 8.44 1.89
N LEU A 92 1.69 7.54 2.72
CA LEU A 92 0.55 7.80 3.58
C LEU A 92 0.97 8.49 4.88
N ASN A 93 0.58 9.76 5.04
CA ASN A 93 0.78 10.52 6.27
C ASN A 93 -0.56 11.00 6.85
N VAL A 94 -1.03 10.32 7.91
CA VAL A 94 -2.31 10.61 8.58
C VAL A 94 -2.40 12.04 9.11
N ARG A 95 -1.28 12.65 9.53
CA ARG A 95 -1.29 14.02 10.06
C ARG A 95 -1.60 15.07 8.99
N ASN A 96 -1.39 14.72 7.72
CA ASN A 96 -1.63 15.59 6.57
C ASN A 96 -2.86 15.13 5.76
N LEU A 97 -3.68 14.21 6.28
CA LEU A 97 -4.93 13.80 5.64
C LEU A 97 -6.02 14.82 5.95
N ASN A 98 -6.46 15.52 4.91
CA ASN A 98 -7.66 16.36 4.89
C ASN A 98 -8.56 15.91 3.70
N GLU A 99 -9.74 16.49 3.57
CA GLU A 99 -10.70 16.10 2.53
C GLU A 99 -10.11 16.20 1.11
N GLU A 100 -9.36 17.26 0.81
CA GLU A 100 -8.71 17.47 -0.48
C GLU A 100 -7.66 16.38 -0.76
N ARG A 101 -6.82 16.05 0.24
CA ARG A 101 -5.81 15.01 0.12
C ARG A 101 -6.44 13.63 -0.02
N CYS A 102 -7.53 13.36 0.70
CA CYS A 102 -8.33 12.15 0.53
C CYS A 102 -8.88 12.03 -0.90
N LYS A 103 -9.40 13.13 -1.48
CA LYS A 103 -9.85 13.15 -2.89
C LYS A 103 -8.71 12.87 -3.86
N GLN A 104 -7.54 13.48 -3.66
CA GLN A 104 -6.36 13.24 -4.51
C GLN A 104 -5.89 11.79 -4.46
N ILE A 105 -5.84 11.20 -3.25
CA ILE A 105 -5.44 9.80 -3.07
C ILE A 105 -6.47 8.87 -3.71
N ASN A 106 -7.77 9.09 -3.47
CA ASN A 106 -8.83 8.28 -4.07
C ASN A 106 -8.82 8.38 -5.61
N ALA A 107 -8.65 9.57 -6.17
CA ALA A 107 -8.55 9.75 -7.62
C ALA A 107 -7.30 9.07 -8.21
N HIS A 108 -6.17 9.09 -7.49
CA HIS A 108 -4.96 8.37 -7.91
C HIS A 108 -5.14 6.85 -7.86
N LEU A 109 -5.80 6.34 -6.81
CA LEU A 109 -6.16 4.92 -6.72
C LEU A 109 -7.09 4.52 -7.85
N GLU A 110 -8.15 5.28 -8.11
CA GLU A 110 -9.07 5.02 -9.22
C GLU A 110 -8.37 5.01 -10.60
N ALA A 111 -7.42 5.92 -10.82
CA ALA A 111 -6.61 5.95 -12.04
C ALA A 111 -5.62 4.78 -12.17
N THR A 112 -5.15 4.23 -11.05
CA THR A 112 -4.26 3.05 -11.01
C THR A 112 -5.03 1.73 -10.95
N SER A 113 -6.35 1.77 -10.65
CA SER A 113 -7.24 0.61 -10.51
C SER A 113 -7.54 -0.19 -11.78
N HIS A 114 -7.07 0.27 -12.95
CA HIS A 114 -7.41 -0.31 -14.26
C HIS A 114 -6.89 -1.75 -14.51
N GLY A 115 -6.43 -2.49 -13.48
CA GLY A 115 -5.90 -3.85 -13.62
C GLY A 115 -6.40 -4.92 -12.65
N ALA A 116 -7.22 -4.63 -11.63
CA ALA A 116 -7.58 -5.62 -10.61
C ALA A 116 -9.10 -5.71 -10.36
N SER A 117 -9.82 -6.34 -11.29
CA SER A 117 -11.17 -6.84 -11.04
C SER A 117 -11.11 -8.11 -10.16
N GLY A 118 -11.20 -7.96 -8.84
CA GLY A 118 -11.30 -9.11 -7.95
C GLY A 118 -11.46 -8.72 -6.50
N GLN A 119 -12.43 -9.34 -5.82
CA GLN A 119 -12.41 -9.38 -4.35
C GLN A 119 -11.06 -9.92 -3.89
N PRO A 120 -10.49 -9.41 -2.77
CA PRO A 120 -9.28 -9.97 -2.20
C PRO A 120 -9.45 -11.48 -2.02
N ILE A 121 -8.60 -12.26 -2.68
CA ILE A 121 -8.56 -13.70 -2.50
C ILE A 121 -7.98 -13.90 -1.09
N LEU A 122 -8.60 -14.77 -0.27
CA LEU A 122 -8.23 -14.95 1.15
C LEU A 122 -6.75 -15.25 1.40
N ASN A 123 -5.99 -15.63 0.36
CA ASN A 123 -4.60 -16.08 0.44
C ASN A 123 -3.62 -15.20 -0.34
N GLU A 124 -4.08 -14.15 -1.04
CA GLU A 124 -3.20 -13.24 -1.78
C GLU A 124 -3.84 -11.86 -1.95
N MET A 125 -3.02 -10.81 -1.87
CA MET A 125 -3.46 -9.42 -2.01
C MET A 125 -2.40 -8.64 -2.79
N THR A 126 -2.84 -7.83 -3.75
CA THR A 126 -1.91 -6.90 -4.42
C THR A 126 -1.58 -5.72 -3.50
N ALA A 127 -0.39 -5.13 -3.69
CA ALA A 127 -0.01 -3.87 -3.04
C ALA A 127 -1.10 -2.80 -3.18
N TYR A 128 -1.72 -2.74 -4.36
CA TYR A 128 -2.85 -1.88 -4.65
C TYR A 128 -4.07 -2.18 -3.77
N GLN A 129 -4.55 -3.44 -3.73
CA GLN A 129 -5.72 -3.83 -2.93
C GLN A 129 -5.51 -3.56 -1.42
N ALA A 130 -4.31 -3.84 -0.91
CA ALA A 130 -3.94 -3.57 0.47
C ALA A 130 -3.98 -2.07 0.79
N SER A 131 -3.43 -1.27 -0.12
CA SER A 131 -3.41 0.18 0.00
C SER A 131 -4.82 0.78 -0.08
N GLU A 132 -5.66 0.28 -0.98
CA GLU A 132 -7.05 0.73 -1.13
C GLU A 132 -7.87 0.48 0.15
N GLN A 133 -7.70 -0.68 0.80
CA GLN A 133 -8.38 -0.98 2.07
C GLN A 133 -7.97 -0.01 3.18
N ILE A 134 -6.67 0.25 3.34
CA ILE A 134 -6.14 1.16 4.35
C ILE A 134 -6.59 2.60 4.07
N VAL A 135 -6.51 3.05 2.82
CA VAL A 135 -6.95 4.40 2.43
C VAL A 135 -8.44 4.57 2.64
N SER A 136 -9.27 3.60 2.26
CA SER A 136 -10.72 3.66 2.46
C SER A 136 -11.10 3.76 3.93
N ALA A 137 -10.31 3.14 4.82
CA ALA A 137 -10.50 3.27 6.27
C ALA A 137 -10.03 4.62 6.84
N LEU A 138 -9.04 5.27 6.22
CA LEU A 138 -8.56 6.60 6.61
C LEU A 138 -9.40 7.74 6.03
N CYS A 139 -9.90 7.55 4.81
CA CYS A 139 -10.59 8.51 3.96
C CYS A 139 -11.90 7.88 3.45
N PRO A 140 -12.90 7.65 4.31
CA PRO A 140 -14.17 7.08 3.86
C PRO A 140 -14.77 7.97 2.78
N LYS A 141 -15.23 7.35 1.68
CA LYS A 141 -15.97 8.04 0.63
C LYS A 141 -17.26 8.60 1.26
N SER A 142 -17.31 9.92 1.38
CA SER A 142 -18.46 10.69 1.86
C SER A 142 -19.54 10.79 0.78
#